data_AF-A0A415N111-F1
#
_entry.id   AF-A0A415N111-F1
#
_cell.length_a   1.000
_cell.length_b   1.000
_cell.length_c   1.000
_cell.angle_alpha   90.00
_cell.angle_beta   90.00
_cell.angle_gamma   90.00
#
_symmetry.space_group_name_H-M   'P 1'
#
loop_
_entity.id
_entity.type
_entity.pdbx_description
1 polymer ?
#
loop_
_entity_poly.entity_id
_entity_poly.type
_entity_poly.pdbx_seq_one_letter_code
_entity_poly.pdbx_strand_id
1 'polypeptide(L)' 'MIGAIGSRDDFTTFFRDKDNEITVKCGCFLGKIDKFLEKVTQTHGDSKYALVYRAAVEIARLQIDLSGEAPKDADE' A
#
# COMPACT_ATOMS: atom_id res chain seq x y z
N MET A 1 7.29 0.95 4.33
CA MET A 1 6.24 0.91 5.37
C MET A 1 5.99 2.34 5.82
N ILE A 2 4.73 2.74 6.04
CA ILE A 2 4.35 4.10 6.46
C ILE A 2 3.50 3.98 7.74
N GLY A 3 3.90 4.67 8.81
CA GLY A 3 3.17 4.66 10.08
C GLY A 3 3.86 5.48 11.17
N ALA A 4 3.20 5.73 12.30
CA ALA A 4 1.82 5.34 12.64
C ALA A 4 0.80 6.28 11.96
N ILE A 5 -0.16 5.72 11.21
CA ILE A 5 -1.17 6.48 10.45
C ILE A 5 -2.56 5.86 10.57
N GLY A 6 -3.57 6.64 10.17
CA GLY A 6 -4.96 6.16 10.07
C GLY A 6 -5.66 6.06 11.43
N SER A 7 -6.88 5.53 11.42
CA SER A 7 -7.74 5.49 12.62
C SER A 7 -7.26 4.51 13.70
N ARG A 8 -6.31 3.63 13.37
CA ARG A 8 -5.75 2.62 14.29
C ARG A 8 -4.38 3.01 14.83
N ASP A 9 -3.82 4.13 14.38
CA ASP A 9 -2.47 4.57 14.72
C ASP A 9 -1.43 3.44 14.51
N ASP A 10 -1.50 2.81 13.33
CA ASP A 10 -0.75 1.60 12.99
C ASP A 10 0.02 1.78 11.67
N PHE A 11 0.86 0.82 11.33
CA PHE A 11 1.66 0.81 10.12
C PHE A 11 0.89 0.21 8.94
N THR A 12 0.99 0.87 7.80
CA THR A 12 0.54 0.36 6.50
C THR A 12 1.76 0.00 5.66
N THR A 13 1.78 -1.24 5.17
CA THR A 13 2.85 -1.75 4.31
C THR A 13 2.39 -1.80 2.88
N PHE A 14 3.19 -1.23 1.98
CA PHE A 14 3.02 -1.31 0.53
C PHE A 14 4.22 -2.06 -0.03
N PHE A 15 4.00 -2.96 -0.98
CA PHE A 15 5.07 -3.75 -1.61
C PHE A 15 4.67 -4.19 -3.02
N ARG A 16 5.67 -4.38 -3.89
CA ARG A 16 5.48 -5.03 -5.20
C ARG A 16 5.24 -6.53 -4.98
N ASP A 17 4.16 -7.05 -5.55
CA ASP A 17 3.87 -8.48 -5.56
C ASP A 17 4.38 -9.16 -6.84
N LYS A 18 4.10 -10.46 -6.97
CA LYS A 18 4.58 -11.29 -8.09
C LYS A 18 3.96 -10.91 -9.43
N ASP A 19 2.81 -10.21 -9.41
CA ASP A 19 2.13 -9.73 -10.61
C ASP A 19 2.68 -8.36 -11.05
N ASN A 20 3.75 -7.87 -10.40
CA ASN A 20 4.29 -6.52 -10.56
C ASN A 20 3.26 -5.42 -10.26
N GLU A 21 2.35 -5.68 -9.32
CA GLU A 21 1.41 -4.68 -8.82
C GLU A 21 1.73 -4.32 -7.37
N ILE A 22 1.17 -3.21 -6.87
CA ILE A 22 1.32 -2.83 -5.47
C ILE A 22 0.21 -3.48 -4.63
N THR A 23 0.62 -4.32 -3.69
CA THR A 23 -0.24 -4.85 -2.64
C THR A 23 -0.05 -4.06 -1.34
N VAL A 24 -1.16 -3.86 -0.62
CA VAL A 24 -1.25 -3.15 0.65
C VAL A 24 -1.60 -4.14 1.77
N LYS A 25 -0.88 -4.08 2.88
CA LYS A 25 -1.19 -4.76 4.14
C LYS A 25 -1.41 -3.73 5.25
N CYS A 26 -2.59 -3.76 5.88
CA CYS A 26 -2.98 -2.84 6.96
C CYS A 26 -3.90 -3.57 7.95
N GLY A 27 -3.36 -4.02 9.09
CA GLY A 27 -4.10 -4.87 10.03
C GLY A 27 -4.67 -6.12 9.36
N CYS A 28 -6.00 -6.28 9.37
CA CYS A 28 -6.70 -7.40 8.71
C CYS A 28 -6.89 -7.21 7.20
N PHE A 29 -6.54 -6.05 6.64
CA PHE A 29 -6.61 -5.81 5.21
C PHE A 29 -5.34 -6.33 4.51
N LEU A 30 -5.54 -7.11 3.46
CA LEU A 30 -4.51 -7.51 2.50
C LEU A 30 -5.13 -7.47 1.10
N GLY A 31 -4.63 -6.61 0.21
CA GLY A 31 -5.15 -6.48 -1.15
C GLY A 31 -4.52 -5.35 -1.96
N LYS A 32 -4.91 -5.22 -3.23
CA LYS A 32 -4.37 -4.22 -4.17
C LYS A 32 -4.80 -2.79 -3.79
N ILE A 33 -4.06 -1.78 -4.27
CA ILE A 33 -4.30 -0.36 -3.97
C ILE A 33 -5.75 0.07 -4.21
N ASP A 34 -6.38 -0.30 -5.32
CA ASP A 34 -7.73 0.18 -5.65
C ASP A 34 -8.76 -0.29 -4.63
N LYS A 35 -8.66 -1.56 -4.21
CA LYS A 35 -9.53 -2.12 -3.15
C LYS A 35 -9.23 -1.53 -1.78
N PHE A 36 -7.99 -1.14 -1.53
CA PHE A 36 -7.65 -0.40 -0.32
C PHE A 36 -8.31 0.98 -0.32
N LEU A 37 -8.20 1.76 -1.40
CA LEU A 37 -8.82 3.08 -1.55
C LEU A 37 -10.36 3.03 -1.48
N GLU A 38 -10.96 1.99 -2.07
CA GLU A 38 -12.41 1.73 -1.98
C GLU A 38 -12.83 1.55 -0.51
N LYS A 39 -12.11 0.72 0.25
CA LYS A 39 -12.40 0.52 1.69
C LYS A 39 -12.10 1.76 2.53
N VAL A 40 -11.04 2.49 2.22
CA VAL A 40 -10.72 3.76 2.90
C VAL A 40 -11.87 4.74 2.71
N THR A 41 -12.38 4.88 1.48
CA THR A 41 -13.52 5.77 1.19
C THR A 41 -14.81 5.28 1.88
N GLN A 42 -15.10 3.98 1.85
CA GLN A 42 -16.27 3.41 2.55
C GLN A 42 -16.20 3.60 4.07
N THR A 43 -15.02 3.42 4.68
CA THR A 43 -14.87 3.44 6.15
C THR A 43 -14.69 4.86 6.69
N HIS A 44 -13.96 5.70 5.97
CA HIS A 44 -13.46 6.98 6.47
C HIS A 44 -13.97 8.19 5.68
N GLY A 45 -14.70 8.00 4.57
CA GLY A 45 -15.18 9.09 3.71
C GLY A 45 -14.04 10.03 3.31
N ASP A 46 -14.21 11.31 3.62
CA ASP A 46 -13.21 12.36 3.42
C ASP A 46 -12.60 12.87 4.74
N SER A 47 -12.59 12.03 5.77
CA SER A 47 -11.93 12.37 7.04
C SER A 47 -10.41 12.50 6.90
N LYS A 48 -9.76 13.09 7.91
CA LYS A 48 -8.29 13.17 7.98
C LYS A 48 -7.60 11.82 7.77
N TYR A 49 -8.21 10.72 8.21
CA TYR A 49 -7.66 9.37 8.05
C TYR A 49 -7.63 8.94 6.59
N ALA A 50 -8.72 9.23 5.85
CA ALA A 50 -8.78 8.95 4.42
C ALA A 50 -7.72 9.74 3.65
N LEU A 51 -7.54 11.02 3.99
CA LEU A 51 -6.52 11.88 3.36
C LEU A 51 -5.10 11.35 3.59
N VAL A 52 -4.77 10.94 4.81
CA VAL A 52 -3.44 10.37 5.12
C VAL A 52 -3.22 9.04 4.39
N TYR A 53 -4.21 8.15 4.33
CA TYR A 53 -4.10 6.90 3.57
C TYR A 53 -3.95 7.14 2.06
N ARG A 54 -4.68 8.10 1.49
CA ARG A 54 -4.52 8.50 0.09
C ARG A 54 -3.11 9.03 -0.18
N ALA A 55 -2.57 9.89 0.70
CA ALA A 55 -1.19 10.36 0.58
C ALA A 55 -0.16 9.23 0.69
N ALA A 56 -0.37 8.27 1.59
CA ALA A 56 0.49 7.09 1.74
C ALA A 56 0.51 6.22 0.47
N VAL A 57 -0.64 6.08 -0.20
CA VAL A 57 -0.75 5.41 -1.51
C VAL A 57 0.07 6.13 -2.58
N GLU A 58 0.01 7.45 -2.64
CA GLU A 58 0.79 8.21 -3.62
C GLU A 58 2.30 8.08 -3.38
N ILE A 59 2.74 8.12 -2.12
CA ILE A 59 4.14 7.84 -1.77
C ILE A 59 4.54 6.44 -2.21
N ALA A 60 3.69 5.44 -1.99
CA ALA A 60 3.96 4.06 -2.41
C ALA A 60 4.10 3.92 -3.93
N ARG A 61 3.24 4.58 -4.71
CA ARG A 61 3.31 4.62 -6.18
C ARG A 61 4.60 5.24 -6.70
N LEU A 62 5.13 6.25 -6.01
CA LEU A 62 6.39 6.90 -6.37
C LEU A 62 7.62 6.06 -6.01
N GLN A 63 7.55 5.30 -4.92
CA GLN A 63 8.70 4.57 -4.36
C GLN A 63 8.85 3.16 -4.91
N ILE A 64 7.74 2.47 -5.19
CA ILE A 64 7.76 1.07 -5.58
C ILE A 64 7.86 0.97 -7.09
N ASP A 65 9.04 0.62 -7.57
CA ASP A 65 9.25 0.29 -8.98
C ASP A 65 8.47 -0.97 -9.37
N LEU A 66 7.70 -0.89 -10.45
CA LEU A 66 6.94 -2.01 -11.03
C LEU A 66 7.57 -2.59 -12.30
N SER A 67 8.72 -2.06 -12.74
CA SER A 67 9.35 -2.45 -14.00
C SER A 67 10.05 -3.80 -13.97
N GLY A 68 10.16 -4.44 -12.81
CA GLY A 68 10.46 -5.87 -12.71
C GLY A 68 11.78 -6.27 -13.34
N GLU A 69 12.92 -5.79 -12.84
CA GLU A 69 14.13 -6.61 -12.96
C GLU A 69 13.90 -7.87 -12.11
N ALA A 70 13.77 -9.02 -12.77
CA ALA A 70 13.78 -10.31 -12.13
C ALA A 70 15.08 -10.43 -11.30
N PRO A 71 15.04 -11.06 -10.11
CA PRO A 71 16.27 -11.44 -9.44
C PRO A 71 17.07 -12.29 -10.42
N LYS A 72 18.26 -11.81 -10.81
CA LYS A 72 19.24 -12.64 -11.52
C LYS A 72 19.46 -13.87 -10.64
N ASP A 73 19.24 -15.03 -11.22
CA ASP A 73 19.32 -16.32 -10.56
C ASP A 73 20.54 -16.37 -9.63
N ALA A 74 20.28 -16.76 -8.38
CA ALA A 74 21.33 -17.17 -7.46
C ALA A 74 21.77 -18.58 -7.87
N ASP A 75 22.59 -18.66 -8.92
CA ASP A 75 23.38 -19.83 -9.26
C ASP A 75 24.81 -19.57 -8.72
N GLU A 76 25.07 -20.02 -7.49
CA GLU A 76 26.37 -20.56 -7.07
C GLU A 76 26.17 -21.59 -5.94
#